data_AF-Q2R049-F1
#
_entry.id   AF-Q2R049-F1
#
_cell.length_a   1.000
_cell.length_b   1.000
_cell.length_c   1.000
_cell.angle_alpha   90.00
_cell.angle_beta   90.00
_cell.angle_gamma   90.00
#
_symmetry.space_group_name_H-M   'P 1'
#
loop_
_entity.id
_entity.type
_entity.pdbx_description
1 polymer ?
#
loop_
_entity_poly.entity_id
_entity_poly.type
_entity_poly.pdbx_seq_one_letter_code
_entity_poly.pdbx_strand_id
1 'polypeptide(L)'
;MWVPWVFFYFDNATIHIGKSSAIPIYLLVAIDAPKWVIKGIDKVQRGFLWAGKAQANGGCCRVAWTKVCSPKDYGGLGVPNLELMGIALRSRWTWMQRTSLAKPWQGLEIPCTQKELHLVAASTVCQLGNGQTILFWEDNWLQGGTIRAIAPSIYDHVSTRIRKRRTVAEALSNRRWIKDIRGALGTQAILEYLKLWSLIQSVDCSSGEPDSLSWKWESSGKYTSKSAYRALFLGRIAFDSTPI
;
A
#
# COMPACT_ATOMS: atom_id res chain seq x y z
N MET A 1 16.76 12.74 31.45
CA MET A 1 17.48 11.46 31.64
C MET A 1 16.48 10.48 32.24
N TRP A 2 16.02 9.48 31.48
CA TRP A 2 15.00 8.52 31.94
C TRP A 2 15.68 7.36 32.69
N VAL A 3 15.13 6.96 33.83
CA VAL A 3 15.72 5.92 34.71
C VAL A 3 15.58 4.54 34.05
N PRO A 4 16.57 3.63 34.13
CA PRO A 4 16.55 2.31 33.46
C PRO A 4 15.30 1.46 33.73
N TRP A 5 14.74 1.52 34.95
CA TRP A 5 13.51 0.80 35.30
C TRP A 5 12.27 1.29 34.54
N VAL A 6 12.24 2.57 34.17
CA VAL A 6 11.14 3.16 33.40
C VAL A 6 11.18 2.63 31.96
N PHE A 7 12.37 2.49 31.37
CA PHE A 7 12.52 1.83 30.06
C PHE A 7 12.07 0.38 30.11
N PHE A 8 12.49 -0.37 31.13
CA PHE A 8 12.10 -1.79 31.28
C PHE A 8 10.59 -1.98 31.46
N TYR A 9 9.92 -1.08 32.20
CA TYR A 9 8.46 -1.08 32.32
C TYR A 9 7.78 -0.80 30.97
N PHE A 10 8.25 0.19 30.20
CA PHE A 10 7.68 0.50 28.89
C PHE A 10 7.93 -0.61 27.87
N ASP A 11 9.10 -1.25 27.87
CA ASP A 11 9.37 -2.41 27.01
C ASP A 11 8.47 -3.60 27.38
N ASN A 12 8.28 -3.91 28.67
CA ASN A 12 7.32 -4.95 29.08
C ASN A 12 5.87 -4.58 28.71
N ALA A 13 5.48 -3.32 28.94
CA ALA A 13 4.13 -2.86 28.62
C ALA A 13 3.84 -2.93 27.12
N THR A 14 4.81 -2.58 26.27
CA THR A 14 4.67 -2.70 24.80
C THR A 14 4.56 -4.16 24.35
N ILE A 15 5.26 -5.10 24.99
CA ILE A 15 5.11 -6.55 24.71
C ILE A 15 3.69 -7.03 25.05
N HIS A 16 3.15 -6.63 26.22
CA HIS A 16 1.78 -6.98 26.61
C HIS A 16 0.72 -6.34 25.69
N ILE A 17 0.93 -5.10 25.25
CA ILE A 17 0.09 -4.44 24.25
C ILE A 17 0.17 -5.18 22.91
N GLY A 18 1.36 -5.64 22.51
CA GLY A 18 1.54 -6.48 21.33
C GLY A 18 0.69 -7.75 21.38
N LYS A 19 0.68 -8.46 22.53
CA LYS A 19 -0.18 -9.64 22.74
C LYS A 19 -1.67 -9.27 22.70
N SER A 20 -2.09 -8.20 23.36
CA SER A 20 -3.50 -7.75 23.34
C SER A 20 -3.96 -7.31 21.95
N SER A 21 -3.05 -6.78 21.14
CA SER A 21 -3.30 -6.41 19.75
C SER A 21 -3.51 -7.62 18.84
N ALA A 22 -3.17 -8.85 19.25
CA ALA A 22 -3.38 -10.06 18.46
C ALA A 22 -4.87 -10.41 18.29
N ILE A 23 -5.71 -10.13 19.28
CA ILE A 23 -7.14 -10.43 19.23
C ILE A 23 -7.84 -9.58 18.15
N PRO A 24 -7.63 -8.25 18.09
CA PRO A 24 -8.17 -7.43 17.00
C PRO A 24 -7.66 -7.79 15.61
N ILE A 25 -6.47 -8.39 15.46
CA ILE A 25 -5.88 -8.69 14.15
C ILE A 25 -6.81 -9.58 13.30
N TYR A 26 -7.41 -10.61 13.90
CA TYR A 26 -8.34 -11.49 13.17
C TYR A 26 -9.54 -10.73 12.60
N LEU A 27 -10.09 -9.79 13.37
CA LEU A 27 -11.18 -8.93 12.91
C LEU A 27 -10.69 -7.94 11.84
N LEU A 28 -9.53 -7.32 12.04
CA LEU A 28 -8.97 -6.34 11.11
C LEU A 28 -8.60 -6.92 9.74
N VAL A 29 -8.26 -8.21 9.66
CA VAL A 29 -8.06 -8.94 8.38
C VAL A 29 -9.36 -9.07 7.59
N ALA A 30 -10.50 -9.19 8.28
CA ALA A 30 -11.78 -9.50 7.66
C ALA A 30 -12.62 -8.25 7.37
N ILE A 31 -12.60 -7.24 8.23
CA ILE A 31 -13.48 -6.08 8.16
C ILE A 31 -12.74 -4.75 8.30
N ASP A 32 -13.29 -3.69 7.70
CA ASP A 32 -12.91 -2.32 8.01
C ASP A 32 -13.55 -1.90 9.34
N ALA A 33 -12.80 -2.08 10.43
CA ALA A 33 -13.30 -1.83 11.77
C ALA A 33 -13.74 -0.37 11.94
N PRO A 34 -14.95 -0.11 12.46
CA PRO A 34 -15.42 1.25 12.71
C PRO A 34 -14.46 2.03 13.61
N LYS A 35 -14.30 3.33 13.33
CA LYS A 35 -13.37 4.19 14.09
C LYS A 35 -13.59 4.18 15.60
N TRP A 36 -14.84 4.01 16.05
CA TRP A 36 -15.14 3.94 17.49
C TRP A 36 -14.59 2.67 18.15
N VAL A 37 -14.56 1.54 17.44
CA VAL A 37 -13.96 0.28 17.92
C VAL A 37 -12.45 0.47 18.09
N ILE A 38 -11.80 1.01 17.06
CA ILE A 38 -10.35 1.32 17.09
C ILE A 38 -10.04 2.26 18.25
N LYS A 39 -10.82 3.35 18.42
CA LYS A 39 -10.67 4.29 19.55
C LYS A 39 -10.89 3.62 20.91
N GLY A 40 -11.81 2.67 21.01
CA GLY A 40 -12.05 1.89 22.23
C GLY A 40 -10.85 1.05 22.61
N ILE A 41 -10.28 0.31 21.65
CA ILE A 41 -9.07 -0.50 21.87
C ILE A 41 -7.88 0.41 22.21
N ASP A 42 -7.67 1.48 21.44
CA ASP A 42 -6.64 2.49 21.71
C ASP A 42 -6.76 3.04 23.15
N LYS A 43 -7.97 3.29 23.63
CA LYS A 43 -8.20 3.81 24.99
C LYS A 43 -7.72 2.81 26.05
N VAL A 44 -8.01 1.52 25.87
CA VAL A 44 -7.54 0.46 26.76
C VAL A 44 -6.03 0.31 26.72
N GLN A 45 -5.44 0.32 25.51
CA GLN A 45 -3.99 0.23 25.31
C GLN A 45 -3.25 1.43 25.92
N ARG A 46 -3.78 2.65 25.75
CA ARG A 46 -3.25 3.87 26.39
C ARG A 46 -3.33 3.80 27.90
N GLY A 47 -4.47 3.33 28.42
CA GLY A 47 -4.66 3.12 29.84
C GLY A 47 -3.59 2.20 30.41
N PHE A 48 -3.40 1.05 29.78
CA PHE A 48 -2.41 0.07 30.21
C PHE A 48 -0.99 0.65 30.13
N LEU A 49 -0.62 1.31 29.03
CA LEU A 49 0.73 1.86 28.84
C LEU A 49 1.10 2.94 29.85
N TRP A 50 0.19 3.87 30.13
CA TRP A 50 0.50 5.09 30.90
C TRP A 50 0.04 5.05 32.34
N ALA A 51 -0.92 4.21 32.68
CA ALA A 51 -1.55 4.18 34.01
C ALA A 51 -1.61 2.78 34.62
N GLY A 52 -1.14 1.72 33.94
CA GLY A 52 -1.20 0.34 34.41
C GLY A 52 -2.63 -0.20 34.61
N LYS A 53 -3.65 0.47 34.06
CA LYS A 53 -5.09 0.15 34.25
C LYS A 53 -5.88 0.46 32.98
N ALA A 54 -7.08 -0.10 32.80
CA ALA A 54 -7.82 0.02 31.53
C ALA A 54 -8.20 1.45 31.10
N GLN A 55 -8.11 2.46 31.99
CA GLN A 55 -8.31 3.88 31.66
C GLN A 55 -7.17 4.75 32.17
N ALA A 56 -6.58 5.55 31.27
CA ALA A 56 -5.72 6.66 31.62
C ALA A 56 -6.52 7.97 31.66
N ASN A 57 -6.28 8.80 32.68
CA ASN A 57 -6.76 10.18 32.69
C ASN A 57 -5.87 11.03 31.76
N GLY A 58 -6.40 12.11 31.20
CA GLY A 58 -5.70 12.93 30.18
C GLY A 58 -4.29 13.39 30.57
N GLY A 59 -4.03 13.61 31.86
CA GLY A 59 -2.71 14.01 32.39
C GLY A 59 -1.66 12.90 32.46
N CYS A 60 -2.02 11.63 32.23
CA CYS A 60 -1.08 10.50 32.27
C CYS A 60 -0.31 10.30 30.95
N CYS A 61 -0.88 10.75 29.82
CA CYS A 61 -0.33 10.51 28.48
C CYS A 61 0.61 11.65 28.06
N ARG A 62 1.92 11.49 28.29
CA ARG A 62 2.93 12.50 27.92
C ARG A 62 3.29 12.56 26.43
N VAL A 63 2.92 11.54 25.65
CA VAL A 63 3.26 11.42 24.23
C VAL A 63 1.99 11.20 23.41
N ALA A 64 1.88 11.89 22.28
CA ALA A 64 0.77 11.68 21.33
C ALA A 64 0.70 10.21 20.88
N TRP A 65 -0.49 9.62 20.91
CA TRP A 65 -0.66 8.20 20.60
C TRP A 65 -0.21 7.83 19.18
N THR A 66 -0.40 8.72 18.22
CA THR A 66 0.10 8.54 16.84
C THR A 66 1.62 8.39 16.77
N LYS A 67 2.36 9.08 17.65
CA LYS A 67 3.82 8.93 17.79
C LYS A 67 4.18 7.63 18.49
N VAL A 68 3.47 7.29 19.58
CA VAL A 68 3.63 5.98 20.27
C VAL A 68 3.45 4.82 19.29
N CYS A 69 2.45 4.91 18.40
CA CYS A 69 2.13 3.89 17.42
C CYS A 69 3.03 3.87 16.17
N SER A 70 4.02 4.75 16.09
CA SER A 70 4.98 4.72 14.98
C SER A 70 6.06 3.66 15.26
N PRO A 71 6.67 3.06 14.22
CA PRO A 71 7.81 2.17 14.41
C PRO A 71 8.97 2.88 15.14
N LYS A 72 9.83 2.10 15.81
CA LYS A 72 10.99 2.62 16.55
C LYS A 72 11.92 3.45 15.65
N ASP A 73 12.13 2.98 14.43
CA ASP A 73 12.92 3.64 13.37
C ASP A 73 12.35 5.03 12.98
N TYR A 74 11.12 5.36 13.35
CA TYR A 74 10.47 6.67 13.14
C TYR A 74 10.20 7.39 14.47
N GLY A 75 10.95 7.07 15.52
CA GLY A 75 10.88 7.73 16.84
C GLY A 75 9.63 7.40 17.66
N GLY A 76 8.97 6.27 17.37
CA GLY A 76 7.84 5.76 18.15
C GLY A 76 8.21 4.61 19.10
N LEU A 77 7.21 4.05 19.80
CA LEU A 77 7.41 2.93 20.74
C LEU A 77 7.15 1.55 20.09
N GLY A 78 6.74 1.52 18.82
CA GLY A 78 6.48 0.26 18.10
C GLY A 78 5.13 -0.38 18.40
N VAL A 79 4.23 0.32 19.10
CA VAL A 79 2.84 -0.14 19.25
C VAL A 79 2.15 -0.10 17.87
N PRO A 80 1.43 -1.14 17.42
CA PRO A 80 0.74 -1.08 16.13
C PRO A 80 -0.35 -0.02 16.10
N ASN A 81 -0.36 0.83 15.07
CA ASN A 81 -1.53 1.65 14.75
C ASN A 81 -2.58 0.74 14.10
N LEU A 82 -3.70 0.50 14.78
CA LEU A 82 -4.72 -0.45 14.32
C LEU A 82 -5.39 -0.07 13.00
N GLU A 83 -5.52 1.23 12.70
CA GLU A 83 -6.08 1.69 11.42
C GLU A 83 -5.11 1.35 10.27
N LEU A 84 -3.83 1.70 10.41
CA LEU A 84 -2.81 1.39 9.40
C LEU A 84 -2.55 -0.12 9.29
N MET A 85 -2.60 -0.84 10.42
CA MET A 85 -2.48 -2.29 10.44
C MET A 85 -3.66 -2.95 9.73
N GLY A 86 -4.88 -2.47 9.92
CA GLY A 86 -6.06 -2.96 9.20
C GLY A 86 -5.91 -2.83 7.68
N ILE A 87 -5.47 -1.65 7.20
CA ILE A 87 -5.18 -1.42 5.77
C ILE A 87 -4.12 -2.42 5.27
N ALA A 88 -3.02 -2.60 6.00
CA ALA A 88 -1.95 -3.52 5.64
C ALA A 88 -2.32 -5.02 5.78
N LEU A 89 -3.35 -5.36 6.54
CA LEU A 89 -3.85 -6.73 6.60
C LEU A 89 -4.78 -7.00 5.42
N ARG A 90 -5.73 -6.10 5.16
CA ARG A 90 -6.73 -6.27 4.09
C ARG A 90 -6.16 -6.10 2.68
N SER A 91 -5.10 -5.31 2.51
CA SER A 91 -4.38 -5.20 1.23
C SER A 91 -3.83 -6.54 0.72
N ARG A 92 -3.71 -7.56 1.59
CA ARG A 92 -3.42 -8.95 1.21
C ARG A 92 -4.44 -9.52 0.24
N TRP A 93 -5.73 -9.21 0.44
CA TRP A 93 -6.81 -9.69 -0.42
C TRP A 93 -6.72 -9.09 -1.81
N THR A 94 -6.48 -7.78 -1.89
CA THR A 94 -6.26 -7.07 -3.17
C THR A 94 -5.06 -7.64 -3.93
N TRP A 95 -3.96 -7.94 -3.23
CA TRP A 95 -2.81 -8.63 -3.83
C TRP A 95 -3.20 -10.01 -4.37
N MET A 96 -3.89 -10.84 -3.56
CA MET A 96 -4.30 -12.18 -3.96
C MET A 96 -5.26 -12.19 -5.16
N GLN A 97 -6.17 -11.21 -5.25
CA GLN A 97 -7.07 -11.06 -6.40
C GLN A 97 -6.30 -10.90 -7.71
N ARG A 98 -5.12 -10.28 -7.68
CA ARG A 98 -4.29 -10.07 -8.87
C ARG A 98 -3.35 -11.24 -9.16
N THR A 99 -2.79 -11.88 -8.14
CA THR A 99 -1.77 -12.93 -8.33
C THR A 99 -2.32 -14.35 -8.39
N SER A 100 -3.55 -14.58 -7.92
CA SER A 100 -4.08 -15.93 -7.72
C SER A 100 -5.37 -16.14 -8.51
N LEU A 101 -5.24 -16.02 -9.84
CA LEU A 101 -6.32 -16.13 -10.83
C LEU A 101 -6.90 -17.55 -11.04
N ALA A 102 -6.57 -18.51 -10.18
CA ALA A 102 -7.07 -19.89 -10.26
C ALA A 102 -7.75 -20.34 -8.96
N LYS A 103 -8.01 -19.41 -8.04
CA LYS A 103 -8.56 -19.76 -6.72
C LYS A 103 -10.09 -19.74 -6.75
N PRO A 104 -10.78 -20.65 -6.02
CA PRO A 104 -12.24 -20.73 -6.03
C PRO A 104 -12.96 -19.46 -5.56
N TRP A 105 -12.31 -18.63 -4.74
CA TRP A 105 -12.84 -17.37 -4.24
C TRP A 105 -12.64 -16.19 -5.20
N GLN A 106 -12.07 -16.42 -6.38
CA GLN A 106 -11.96 -15.40 -7.41
C GLN A 106 -13.36 -15.05 -7.93
N GLY A 107 -13.68 -13.75 -7.94
CA GLY A 107 -15.02 -13.25 -8.28
C GLY A 107 -15.90 -12.98 -7.07
N LEU A 108 -15.49 -13.36 -5.85
CA LEU A 108 -16.13 -12.84 -4.65
C LEU A 108 -15.83 -11.34 -4.51
N GLU A 109 -16.87 -10.56 -4.25
CA GLU A 109 -16.74 -9.15 -3.90
C GLU A 109 -16.14 -9.02 -2.50
N ILE A 110 -14.81 -8.98 -2.43
CA ILE A 110 -14.11 -8.69 -1.19
C ILE A 110 -14.19 -7.18 -0.97
N PRO A 111 -14.79 -6.70 0.14
CA PRO A 111 -14.87 -5.27 0.42
C PRO A 111 -13.45 -4.71 0.56
N CYS A 112 -13.02 -3.94 -0.43
CA CYS A 112 -11.73 -3.26 -0.44
C CYS A 112 -11.97 -1.76 -0.34
N THR A 113 -11.25 -1.10 0.57
CA THR A 113 -11.28 0.36 0.66
C THR A 113 -10.35 0.99 -0.37
N GLN A 114 -10.61 2.25 -0.74
CA GLN A 114 -9.73 2.99 -1.66
C GLN A 114 -8.28 3.08 -1.14
N LYS A 115 -8.09 3.11 0.18
CA LYS A 115 -6.76 3.15 0.81
C LYS A 115 -5.95 1.88 0.52
N GLU A 116 -6.60 0.71 0.59
CA GLU A 116 -5.97 -0.58 0.29
C GLU A 116 -5.60 -0.67 -1.19
N LEU A 117 -6.51 -0.27 -2.08
CA LEU A 117 -6.25 -0.24 -3.53
C LEU A 117 -5.07 0.66 -3.88
N HIS A 118 -5.03 1.87 -3.31
CA HIS A 118 -3.92 2.80 -3.53
C HIS A 118 -2.60 2.28 -2.98
N LEU A 119 -2.61 1.66 -1.79
CA LEU A 119 -1.40 1.08 -1.21
C LEU A 119 -0.84 -0.01 -2.13
N VAL A 120 -1.67 -0.94 -2.59
CA VAL A 120 -1.23 -2.02 -3.47
C VAL A 120 -0.77 -1.47 -4.82
N ALA A 121 -1.50 -0.53 -5.42
CA ALA A 121 -1.09 0.10 -6.68
C ALA A 121 0.28 0.79 -6.57
N ALA A 122 0.52 1.55 -5.49
CA ALA A 122 1.82 2.21 -5.27
C ALA A 122 2.95 1.22 -4.97
N SER A 123 2.63 0.08 -4.35
CA SER A 123 3.58 -0.90 -3.83
C SER A 123 3.89 -2.05 -4.79
N THR A 124 3.28 -2.06 -5.98
CA THR A 124 3.45 -3.15 -6.96
C THR A 124 4.16 -2.69 -8.23
N VAL A 125 4.91 -3.61 -8.84
CA VAL A 125 5.46 -3.48 -10.20
C VAL A 125 5.03 -4.69 -10.98
N CYS A 126 4.45 -4.44 -12.15
CA CYS A 126 4.10 -5.48 -13.10
C CYS A 126 5.30 -5.74 -14.00
N GLN A 127 5.71 -7.00 -14.11
CA GLN A 127 6.67 -7.45 -15.10
C GLN A 127 5.88 -7.92 -16.31
N LEU A 128 6.17 -7.30 -17.45
CA LEU A 128 5.46 -7.56 -18.70
C LEU A 128 5.89 -8.90 -19.29
N GLY A 129 4.94 -9.81 -19.47
CA GLY A 129 5.10 -11.02 -20.26
C GLY A 129 4.23 -10.91 -21.52
N ASN A 130 3.15 -11.67 -21.56
CA ASN A 130 2.18 -11.68 -22.65
C ASN A 130 1.26 -10.45 -22.71
N GLY A 131 1.22 -9.61 -21.66
CA GLY A 131 0.46 -8.36 -21.58
C GLY A 131 -1.06 -8.52 -21.46
N GLN A 132 -1.57 -9.72 -21.18
CA GLN A 132 -3.02 -9.99 -21.15
C GLN A 132 -3.70 -9.59 -19.84
N THR A 133 -2.96 -9.51 -18.74
CA THR A 133 -3.51 -9.23 -17.41
C THR A 133 -3.24 -7.81 -16.93
N ILE A 134 -2.15 -7.21 -17.43
CA ILE A 134 -1.71 -5.87 -17.04
C ILE A 134 -2.55 -4.81 -17.76
N LEU A 135 -3.11 -3.86 -17.01
CA LEU A 135 -3.84 -2.73 -17.55
C LEU A 135 -2.88 -1.64 -18.02
N PHE A 136 -2.98 -1.28 -19.30
CA PHE A 136 -2.04 -0.36 -19.95
C PHE A 136 -1.97 1.01 -19.26
N TRP A 137 -3.11 1.60 -18.90
CA TRP A 137 -3.17 2.98 -18.35
C TRP A 137 -3.06 3.07 -16.81
N GLU A 138 -3.43 2.01 -16.10
CA GLU A 138 -3.54 2.02 -14.63
C GLU A 138 -2.36 1.35 -13.92
N ASP A 139 -1.79 0.30 -14.53
CA ASP A 139 -0.76 -0.49 -13.87
C ASP A 139 0.65 0.07 -14.03
N ASN A 140 1.49 -0.34 -13.09
CA ASN A 140 2.89 0.05 -13.03
C ASN A 140 3.77 -0.95 -13.80
N TRP A 141 3.81 -0.83 -15.13
CA TRP A 141 4.53 -1.77 -16.01
C TRP A 141 5.59 -1.10 -16.91
N LEU A 142 5.59 0.23 -17.02
CA LEU A 142 6.50 0.96 -17.91
C LEU A 142 7.64 1.57 -17.10
N GLN A 143 8.83 0.96 -17.15
CA GLN A 143 10.04 1.42 -16.44
C GLN A 143 9.84 1.62 -14.91
N GLY A 144 8.96 0.81 -14.29
CA GLY A 144 8.67 0.94 -12.86
C GLY A 144 7.81 2.15 -12.49
N GLY A 145 7.22 2.84 -13.49
CA GLY A 145 6.16 3.83 -13.32
C GLY A 145 4.83 3.46 -14.01
N THR A 146 3.76 4.16 -13.61
CA THR A 146 2.48 4.16 -14.33
C THR A 146 2.49 5.19 -15.44
N ILE A 147 1.71 4.98 -16.49
CA ILE A 147 1.59 5.98 -17.58
C ILE A 147 1.05 7.31 -17.03
N ARG A 148 0.16 7.27 -16.03
CA ARG A 148 -0.34 8.47 -15.34
C ARG A 148 0.79 9.34 -14.75
N ALA A 149 1.85 8.72 -14.23
CA ALA A 149 2.99 9.45 -13.68
C ALA A 149 3.94 9.98 -14.79
N ILE A 150 4.05 9.25 -15.90
CA ILE A 150 4.96 9.58 -17.01
C ILE A 150 4.36 10.65 -17.94
N ALA A 151 3.05 10.57 -18.19
CA ALA A 151 2.30 11.35 -19.16
C ALA A 151 0.89 11.71 -18.62
N PRO A 152 0.80 12.57 -17.59
CA PRO A 152 -0.48 12.91 -16.94
C PRO A 152 -1.45 13.63 -17.89
N SER A 153 -0.96 14.51 -18.75
CA SER A 153 -1.78 15.25 -19.70
C SER A 153 -2.42 14.29 -20.71
N ILE A 154 -1.66 13.29 -21.20
CA ILE A 154 -2.22 12.26 -22.09
C ILE A 154 -3.23 11.38 -21.35
N TYR A 155 -2.94 10.99 -20.10
CA TYR A 155 -3.86 10.20 -19.29
C TYR A 155 -5.24 10.87 -19.20
N ASP A 156 -5.28 12.19 -19.00
CA ASP A 156 -6.53 12.96 -18.91
C ASP A 156 -7.40 12.93 -20.19
N HIS A 157 -6.79 12.73 -21.35
CA HIS A 157 -7.47 12.63 -22.65
C HIS A 157 -8.05 11.23 -22.94
N VAL A 158 -7.80 10.24 -22.08
CA VAL A 158 -8.35 8.88 -22.21
C VAL A 158 -9.60 8.75 -21.35
N SER A 159 -10.68 8.15 -21.85
CA SER A 159 -11.88 7.96 -21.01
C SER A 159 -11.64 6.97 -19.86
N THR A 160 -12.28 7.19 -18.71
CA THR A 160 -12.18 6.31 -17.53
C THR A 160 -12.52 4.84 -17.81
N ARG A 161 -13.47 4.59 -18.73
CA ARG A 161 -13.85 3.25 -19.16
C ARG A 161 -12.70 2.51 -19.86
N ILE A 162 -11.96 3.21 -20.72
CA ILE A 162 -10.83 2.62 -21.45
C ILE A 162 -9.68 2.36 -20.48
N ARG A 163 -9.37 3.32 -19.58
CA ARG A 163 -8.29 3.19 -18.60
C ARG A 163 -8.40 1.91 -17.77
N LYS A 164 -9.62 1.57 -17.34
CA LYS A 164 -9.91 0.40 -16.48
C LYS A 164 -10.04 -0.95 -17.22
N ARG A 165 -9.98 -0.97 -18.56
CA ARG A 165 -10.22 -2.19 -19.35
C ARG A 165 -9.10 -2.54 -20.31
N ARG A 166 -8.38 -1.54 -20.83
CA ARG A 166 -7.37 -1.77 -21.86
C ARG A 166 -6.17 -2.51 -21.28
N THR A 167 -5.89 -3.69 -21.80
CA THR A 167 -4.68 -4.46 -21.45
C THR A 167 -3.49 -4.01 -22.28
N VAL A 168 -2.26 -4.32 -21.84
CA VAL A 168 -1.04 -3.98 -22.59
C VAL A 168 -1.02 -4.69 -23.94
N ALA A 169 -1.37 -5.98 -24.00
CA ALA A 169 -1.45 -6.73 -25.25
C ALA A 169 -2.40 -6.08 -26.26
N GLU A 170 -3.60 -5.67 -25.82
CA GLU A 170 -4.55 -4.99 -26.69
C GLU A 170 -4.06 -3.61 -27.12
N ALA A 171 -3.47 -2.85 -26.20
CA ALA A 171 -2.97 -1.50 -26.44
C ALA A 171 -1.88 -1.48 -27.51
N LEU A 172 -0.93 -2.42 -27.40
CA LEU A 172 0.19 -2.57 -28.32
C LEU A 172 -0.24 -3.16 -29.66
N SER A 173 -1.25 -4.04 -29.68
CA SER A 173 -1.81 -4.58 -30.92
C SER A 173 -2.28 -3.45 -31.84
N ASN A 174 -1.68 -3.35 -33.03
CA ASN A 174 -1.98 -2.31 -34.03
C ASN A 174 -1.91 -0.87 -33.46
N ARG A 175 -1.12 -0.64 -32.42
CA ARG A 175 -0.98 0.65 -31.74
C ARG A 175 -2.33 1.27 -31.33
N ARG A 176 -3.27 0.43 -30.87
CA ARG A 176 -4.62 0.85 -30.47
C ARG A 176 -4.63 1.91 -29.37
N TRP A 177 -3.61 1.95 -28.50
CA TRP A 177 -3.50 2.95 -27.45
C TRP A 177 -3.50 4.40 -27.98
N ILE A 178 -3.06 4.64 -29.22
CA ILE A 178 -3.13 5.98 -29.84
C ILE A 178 -4.60 6.39 -30.05
N LYS A 179 -5.45 5.45 -30.46
CA LYS A 179 -6.89 5.68 -30.71
C LYS A 179 -7.69 5.88 -29.41
N ASP A 180 -7.11 5.49 -28.27
CA ASP A 180 -7.73 5.68 -26.97
C ASP A 180 -7.66 7.15 -26.50
N ILE A 181 -6.70 7.91 -27.03
CA ILE A 181 -6.51 9.33 -26.76
C ILE A 181 -7.51 10.14 -27.59
N ARG A 182 -8.32 10.98 -26.92
CA ARG A 182 -9.37 11.77 -27.57
C ARG A 182 -9.18 13.26 -27.32
N GLY A 183 -9.67 14.08 -28.26
CA GLY A 183 -9.65 15.53 -28.14
C GLY A 183 -8.40 16.19 -28.72
N ALA A 184 -8.35 17.52 -28.64
CA ALA A 184 -7.23 18.30 -29.11
C ALA A 184 -6.07 18.25 -28.11
N LEU A 185 -4.90 17.83 -28.56
CA LEU A 185 -3.71 17.76 -27.72
C LEU A 185 -3.04 19.14 -27.65
N GLY A 186 -2.89 19.65 -26.43
CA GLY A 186 -2.03 20.80 -26.17
C GLY A 186 -0.54 20.46 -26.36
N THR A 187 0.32 21.47 -26.39
CA THR A 187 1.78 21.34 -26.55
C THR A 187 2.40 20.35 -25.55
N GLN A 188 2.02 20.46 -24.28
CA GLN A 188 2.48 19.56 -23.22
C GLN A 188 2.08 18.09 -23.48
N ALA A 189 0.84 17.87 -23.92
CA ALA A 189 0.37 16.52 -24.23
C ALA A 189 1.12 15.93 -25.44
N ILE A 190 1.45 16.74 -26.45
CA ILE A 190 2.26 16.28 -27.59
C ILE A 190 3.67 15.85 -27.15
N LEU A 191 4.33 16.62 -26.27
CA LEU A 191 5.64 16.24 -25.73
C LEU A 191 5.57 14.92 -24.93
N GLU A 192 4.56 14.79 -24.08
CA GLU A 192 4.31 13.57 -23.32
C GLU A 192 4.00 12.38 -24.23
N TYR A 193 3.26 12.59 -25.32
CA TYR A 193 2.99 11.57 -26.33
C TYR A 193 4.29 11.08 -26.99
N LEU A 194 5.19 11.98 -27.41
CA LEU A 194 6.46 11.60 -28.02
C LEU A 194 7.35 10.83 -27.04
N LYS A 195 7.38 11.26 -25.77
CA LYS A 195 8.09 10.53 -24.71
C LYS A 195 7.50 9.14 -24.52
N LEU A 196 6.18 9.03 -24.36
CA LEU A 196 5.49 7.75 -24.19
C LEU A 196 5.71 6.83 -25.40
N TRP A 197 5.69 7.39 -26.61
CA TRP A 197 5.99 6.68 -27.85
C TRP A 197 7.38 6.06 -27.84
N SER A 198 8.42 6.85 -27.53
CA SER A 198 9.79 6.34 -27.47
C SER A 198 9.97 5.23 -26.43
N LEU A 199 9.26 5.34 -25.29
CA LEU A 199 9.31 4.34 -24.23
C LEU A 199 8.64 3.04 -24.68
N ILE A 200 7.46 3.12 -25.30
CA ILE A 200 6.71 1.95 -25.77
C ILE A 200 7.43 1.24 -26.91
N GLN A 201 8.13 1.96 -27.79
CA GLN A 201 8.91 1.33 -28.86
C GLN A 201 10.02 0.41 -28.34
N SER A 202 10.53 0.66 -27.13
CA SER A 202 11.57 -0.17 -26.50
C SER A 202 11.01 -1.38 -25.75
N VAL A 203 9.69 -1.56 -25.73
CA VAL A 203 9.04 -2.66 -25.01
C VAL A 203 8.80 -3.84 -25.95
N ASP A 204 9.44 -4.95 -25.64
CA ASP A 204 9.19 -6.24 -26.29
C ASP A 204 8.29 -7.11 -25.39
N CYS A 205 7.18 -7.59 -25.94
CA CYS A 205 6.32 -8.57 -25.26
C CYS A 205 6.80 -9.99 -25.55
N SER A 206 7.18 -10.73 -24.51
CA SER A 206 7.44 -12.16 -24.60
C SER A 206 6.13 -12.92 -24.67
N SER A 207 5.72 -13.35 -25.87
CA SER A 207 4.43 -14.02 -26.11
C SER A 207 4.26 -15.36 -25.40
N GLY A 208 5.35 -15.95 -24.87
CA GLY A 208 5.35 -17.24 -24.18
C GLY A 208 5.27 -17.19 -22.65
N GLU A 209 5.50 -16.05 -22.01
CA GLU A 209 5.55 -15.97 -20.54
C GLU A 209 4.33 -15.22 -19.98
N PRO A 210 3.72 -15.70 -18.88
CA PRO A 210 2.63 -14.98 -18.24
C PRO A 210 3.14 -13.69 -17.58
N ASP A 211 2.30 -12.67 -17.57
CA ASP A 211 2.54 -11.47 -16.79
C ASP A 211 2.75 -11.81 -15.30
N SER A 212 3.67 -11.09 -14.66
CA SER A 212 4.00 -11.29 -13.26
C SER A 212 3.80 -10.00 -12.47
N LEU A 213 3.35 -10.12 -11.21
CA LEU A 213 3.22 -8.99 -10.29
C LEU A 213 4.22 -9.17 -9.16
N SER A 214 5.01 -8.13 -8.89
CA SER A 214 6.02 -8.13 -7.84
C SER A 214 5.73 -7.05 -6.80
N TRP A 215 5.97 -7.41 -5.54
CA TRP A 215 5.88 -6.52 -4.39
C TRP A 215 7.21 -5.80 -4.16
N LYS A 216 7.22 -4.46 -4.20
CA LYS A 216 8.44 -3.63 -4.18
C LYS A 216 9.27 -3.76 -2.90
N TRP A 217 8.63 -4.11 -1.80
CA TRP A 217 9.22 -3.95 -0.45
C TRP A 217 9.88 -5.22 0.08
N GLU A 218 9.84 -6.33 -0.66
CA GLU A 218 10.38 -7.62 -0.26
C GLU A 218 11.21 -8.20 -1.40
N SER A 219 12.41 -8.73 -1.10
CA SER A 219 13.28 -9.34 -2.12
C SER A 219 12.64 -10.55 -2.80
N SER A 220 11.74 -11.25 -2.12
CA SER A 220 10.97 -12.35 -2.67
C SER A 220 9.93 -11.93 -3.71
N GLY A 221 9.65 -10.63 -3.84
CA GLY A 221 8.57 -10.10 -4.67
C GLY A 221 7.16 -10.46 -4.18
N LYS A 222 7.03 -11.11 -3.02
CA LYS A 222 5.74 -11.54 -2.44
C LYS A 222 5.26 -10.56 -1.38
N TYR A 223 3.94 -10.42 -1.32
CA TYR A 223 3.28 -9.58 -0.32
C TYR A 223 3.47 -10.10 1.11
N THR A 224 3.85 -9.19 2.02
CA THR A 224 3.77 -9.40 3.47
C THR A 224 3.04 -8.24 4.13
N SER A 225 2.14 -8.51 5.09
CA SER A 225 1.45 -7.44 5.82
C SER A 225 2.44 -6.59 6.63
N LYS A 226 3.58 -7.16 7.05
CA LYS A 226 4.66 -6.43 7.73
C LYS A 226 5.27 -5.36 6.82
N SER A 227 5.66 -5.71 5.60
CA SER A 227 6.24 -4.74 4.66
C SER A 227 5.20 -3.72 4.19
N ALA A 228 3.95 -4.14 3.96
CA ALA A 228 2.85 -3.23 3.66
C ALA A 228 2.60 -2.22 4.80
N TYR A 229 2.63 -2.67 6.06
CA TYR A 229 2.50 -1.78 7.21
C TYR A 229 3.66 -0.79 7.27
N ARG A 230 4.91 -1.24 7.05
CA ARG A 230 6.09 -0.34 7.00
C ARG A 230 5.99 0.67 5.85
N ALA A 231 5.45 0.26 4.69
CA ALA A 231 5.28 1.13 3.53
C ALA A 231 4.37 2.33 3.83
N LEU A 232 3.39 2.20 4.73
CA LEU A 232 2.50 3.29 5.16
C LEU A 232 3.21 4.40 5.97
N PHE A 233 4.46 4.17 6.39
CA PHE A 233 5.29 5.16 7.08
C PHE A 233 6.36 5.76 6.17
N LEU A 234 6.47 5.32 4.91
CA LEU A 234 7.41 5.91 3.95
C LEU A 234 7.10 7.39 3.73
N GLY A 235 8.16 8.19 3.61
CA GLY A 235 8.07 9.66 3.54
C GLY A 235 8.07 10.36 4.90
N ARG A 236 8.08 9.62 6.02
CA ARG A 236 8.38 10.19 7.34
C ARG A 236 9.88 10.27 7.57
N ILE A 237 10.29 11.21 8.40
CA ILE A 237 11.69 11.38 8.81
C ILE A 237 12.06 10.20 9.72
N ALA A 238 13.05 9.42 9.31
CA ALA A 238 13.61 8.36 10.13
C ALA A 238 14.38 8.97 11.31
N PHE A 239 14.32 8.32 12.47
CA PHE A 239 15.11 8.68 13.63
C PHE A 239 16.37 7.82 13.62
N ASP A 240 17.53 8.44 13.36
CA ASP A 240 18.82 7.77 13.46
C ASP A 240 19.12 7.49 14.94
N SER A 241 18.73 6.31 15.42
CA SER A 241 19.29 5.80 16.66
C SER A 241 20.66 5.22 16.33
N THR A 242 21.71 6.05 16.31
CA THR A 242 23.07 5.52 16.44
C THR A 242 23.12 4.78 17.78
N PRO A 243 23.39 3.46 17.80
CA PRO A 243 23.62 2.77 19.06
C PRO A 243 24.85 3.42 19.69
N ILE A 244 24.67 4.01 20.88
CA ILE A 244 25.73 4.53 21.73
C ILE A 244 26.45 3.35 22.36
#